data_AF-A0ABD7VIH1-F1
#
_entry.id   AF-A0ABD7VIH1-F1
#
_cell.length_a   1.000
_cell.length_b   1.000
_cell.length_c   1.000
_cell.angle_alpha   90.00
_cell.angle_beta   90.00
_cell.angle_gamma   90.00
#
_symmetry.space_group_name_H-M   'P 1'
#
loop_
_entity.id
_entity.type
_entity.pdbx_description
1 polymer ?
#
loop_
_entity_poly.entity_id
_entity_poly.type
_entity_poly.pdbx_seq_one_letter_code
_entity_poly.pdbx_strand_id
1 'polypeptide(L)'
;MASVIEVTQDVIYELSGEKVTMPADSIVQSPSELLKAPRFKRDGETYATLFTGTTQTGAVVWRVTADYDFATQSIAVELVECPDGIELIQGLVVEIVEVDYEDDAC
;
A
#
# COMPACT_ATOMS: atom_id res chain seq x y z
N MET A 1 -3.29 1.67 -20.37
CA MET A 1 -3.01 0.70 -19.30
C MET A 1 -1.95 1.25 -18.36
N ALA A 2 -2.36 1.59 -17.14
CA ALA A 2 -1.47 1.88 -16.03
C ALA A 2 -1.65 0.77 -15.00
N SER A 3 -0.60 0.44 -14.26
CA SER A 3 -0.74 -0.42 -13.09
C SER A 3 -0.95 0.45 -11.85
N VAL A 4 -1.74 -0.01 -10.90
CA VAL A 4 -1.88 0.62 -9.57
C VAL A 4 -1.69 -0.45 -8.51
N ILE A 5 -1.24 -0.03 -7.33
CA ILE A 5 -1.15 -0.90 -6.17
C ILE A 5 -2.42 -0.69 -5.36
N GLU A 6 -3.21 -1.73 -5.20
CA GLU A 6 -4.45 -1.69 -4.41
C GLU A 6 -4.32 -2.56 -3.15
N VAL A 7 -4.90 -2.08 -2.05
CA VAL A 7 -5.00 -2.85 -0.82
C VAL A 7 -6.20 -3.78 -0.95
N THR A 8 -5.96 -5.09 -0.89
CA THR A 8 -7.01 -6.09 -1.20
C THR A 8 -7.61 -6.76 0.02
N GLN A 9 -7.03 -6.53 1.21
CA GLN A 9 -7.52 -7.11 2.46
C GLN A 9 -7.46 -6.13 3.62
N ASP A 10 -8.38 -6.33 4.57
CA ASP A 10 -8.40 -5.62 5.83
C ASP A 10 -7.17 -5.99 6.69
N VAL A 11 -6.70 -5.00 7.44
CA VAL A 11 -5.63 -5.18 8.43
C VAL A 11 -6.28 -5.48 9.77
N ILE A 12 -5.81 -6.54 10.45
CA ILE A 12 -6.30 -6.91 11.77
C ILE A 12 -5.17 -6.69 12.77
N TYR A 13 -5.46 -5.93 13.82
CA TYR A 13 -4.50 -5.63 14.86
C TYR A 13 -5.11 -5.77 16.24
N GLU A 14 -4.27 -6.05 17.23
CA GLU A 14 -4.65 -6.02 18.63
C GLU A 14 -4.27 -4.67 19.23
N LEU A 15 -5.20 -4.04 19.95
CA LEU A 15 -4.96 -2.84 20.74
C LEU A 15 -5.48 -3.10 22.15
N SER A 16 -4.59 -3.02 23.15
CA SER A 16 -4.94 -3.26 24.55
C SER A 16 -5.65 -4.61 24.82
N GLY A 17 -5.32 -5.65 24.06
CA GLY A 17 -5.95 -6.98 24.17
C GLY A 17 -7.26 -7.13 23.39
N GLU A 18 -7.72 -6.10 22.68
CA GLU A 18 -8.90 -6.15 21.82
C GLU A 18 -8.51 -6.22 20.35
N LYS A 19 -9.14 -7.13 19.60
CA LYS A 19 -8.96 -7.21 18.14
C LYS A 19 -9.77 -6.14 17.44
N VAL A 20 -9.09 -5.35 16.63
CA VAL A 20 -9.67 -4.29 15.81
C VAL A 20 -9.38 -4.55 14.35
N THR A 21 -10.39 -4.34 13.51
CA THR A 21 -10.28 -4.45 12.06
C THR A 21 -10.17 -3.05 11.47
N MET A 22 -9.10 -2.80 10.73
CA MET A 22 -8.92 -1.65 9.88
C MET A 22 -9.31 -2.04 8.44
N PRO A 23 -10.39 -1.45 7.90
CA PRO A 23 -10.83 -1.79 6.55
C PRO A 23 -9.80 -1.34 5.51
N ALA A 24 -9.61 -2.15 4.47
CA ALA A 24 -8.67 -1.87 3.37
C ALA A 24 -8.87 -0.47 2.76
N ASP A 25 -10.12 -0.07 2.59
CA ASP A 25 -10.53 1.24 2.03
C ASP A 25 -10.09 2.44 2.89
N SER A 26 -9.85 2.23 4.19
CA SER A 26 -9.32 3.27 5.07
C SER A 26 -7.79 3.39 5.04
N ILE A 27 -7.10 2.52 4.30
CA ILE A 27 -5.65 2.56 4.15
C ILE A 27 -5.33 3.31 2.87
N VAL A 28 -4.86 4.54 3.03
CA VAL A 28 -4.63 5.46 1.91
C VAL A 28 -3.15 5.50 1.54
N GLN A 29 -2.88 5.56 0.24
CA GLN A 29 -1.53 5.84 -0.24
C GLN A 29 -1.13 7.25 0.21
N SER A 30 0.00 7.38 0.92
CA SER A 30 0.50 8.68 1.33
C SER A 30 1.05 9.44 0.12
N PRO A 31 0.69 10.72 -0.06
CA PRO A 31 1.24 11.55 -1.14
C PRO A 31 2.74 11.74 -0.88
N SER A 32 3.56 10.93 -1.54
CA SER A 32 5.00 11.07 -1.51
C SER A 32 5.38 12.17 -2.49
N GLU A 33 5.97 13.28 -2.03
CA GLU A 33 6.41 14.42 -2.86
C GLU A 33 7.35 14.04 -4.03
N LEU A 34 7.90 12.82 -4.02
CA LEU A 34 8.89 12.36 -5.00
C LEU A 34 8.33 11.50 -6.14
N LEU A 35 7.05 11.14 -6.14
CA LEU A 35 6.50 10.29 -7.19
C LEU A 35 5.29 10.98 -7.79
N LYS A 36 5.51 11.62 -8.95
CA LYS A 36 4.44 11.83 -9.93
C LYS A 36 3.60 10.55 -9.97
N ALA A 37 2.26 10.70 -9.92
CA ALA A 37 1.25 9.64 -9.96
C ALA A 37 1.78 8.37 -10.65
N PRO A 38 1.57 7.15 -10.11
CA PRO A 38 2.21 5.91 -10.56
C PRO A 38 1.95 5.69 -12.06
N ARG A 39 2.76 6.33 -12.87
CA ARG A 39 2.72 6.33 -14.33
C ARG A 39 3.87 5.41 -14.71
N PHE A 40 3.63 4.12 -14.51
CA PHE A 40 4.49 3.05 -14.99
C PHE A 40 4.73 3.28 -16.49
N LYS A 41 5.99 3.35 -16.91
CA LYS A 41 6.31 3.50 -18.34
C LYS A 41 7.03 2.28 -18.92
N ARG A 42 7.76 1.45 -18.16
CA ARG A 42 8.37 0.21 -18.69
C ARG A 42 9.06 -0.68 -17.64
N ASP A 43 9.29 -1.94 -18.05
CA ASP A 43 10.31 -2.91 -17.58
C ASP A 43 11.44 -2.39 -16.68
N GLY A 44 11.61 -3.03 -15.51
CA GLY A 44 12.77 -2.86 -14.64
C GLY A 44 12.72 -1.63 -13.73
N GLU A 45 11.57 -0.97 -13.63
CA GLU A 45 11.33 0.12 -12.70
C GLU A 45 10.84 -0.44 -11.34
N THR A 46 11.65 -0.29 -10.29
CA THR A 46 11.21 -0.55 -8.91
C THR A 46 10.44 0.67 -8.40
N TYR A 47 9.18 0.45 -8.00
CA TYR A 47 8.31 1.49 -7.43
C TYR A 47 8.19 1.31 -5.92
N ALA A 48 8.42 2.36 -5.14
CA ALA A 48 8.23 2.33 -3.69
C ALA A 48 7.30 3.45 -3.25
N THR A 49 6.23 3.11 -2.53
CA THR A 49 5.28 4.08 -1.97
C THR A 49 4.98 3.76 -0.51
N LEU A 50 4.46 4.75 0.21
CA LEU A 50 3.95 4.57 1.55
C LEU A 50 2.42 4.44 1.54
N PHE A 51 1.90 3.54 2.35
CA PHE A 51 0.49 3.38 2.67
C PHE A 51 0.29 3.65 4.16
N THR A 52 -0.77 4.39 4.49
CA THR A 52 -1.03 4.83 5.84
C THR A 52 -2.43 4.44 6.26
N GLY A 53 -2.51 3.67 7.34
CA GLY A 53 -3.73 3.32 8.04
C GLY A 53 -3.89 4.16 9.29
N THR A 54 -5.01 4.84 9.45
CA THR A 54 -5.27 5.63 10.66
C THR A 54 -5.91 4.76 11.73
N THR A 55 -5.29 4.68 12.90
CA THR A 55 -5.84 3.99 14.08
C THR A 55 -6.19 4.98 15.17
N GLN A 56 -6.79 4.48 16.26
CA GLN A 56 -7.12 5.26 17.45
C GLN A 56 -5.89 5.77 18.22
N THR A 57 -4.74 5.09 18.09
CA THR A 57 -3.50 5.44 18.82
C THR A 57 -2.47 6.16 17.95
N GLY A 58 -2.65 6.16 16.63
CA GLY A 58 -1.75 6.83 15.70
C GLY A 58 -1.84 6.27 14.28
N ALA A 59 -0.96 6.75 13.40
CA ALA A 59 -0.83 6.22 12.05
C ALA A 59 0.03 4.96 12.06
N VAL A 60 -0.42 3.92 11.36
CA VAL A 60 0.41 2.77 10.98
C VAL A 60 0.84 3.01 9.53
N VAL A 61 2.14 2.95 9.27
CA VAL A 61 2.72 3.27 7.96
C VAL A 61 3.46 2.06 7.43
N TRP A 62 3.09 1.64 6.23
CA TRP A 62 3.76 0.58 5.49
C TRP A 62 4.45 1.14 4.26
N ARG A 63 5.65 0.64 3.98
CA ARG A 63 6.32 0.81 2.69
C ARG A 63 5.98 -0.38 1.81
N VAL A 64 5.38 -0.10 0.67
CA VAL A 64 5.14 -1.09 -0.37
C VAL A 64 6.13 -0.83 -1.49
N THR A 65 6.90 -1.86 -1.84
CA THR A 65 7.82 -1.86 -2.97
C THR A 65 7.31 -2.87 -3.99
N ALA A 66 6.97 -2.40 -5.19
CA ALA A 66 6.60 -3.23 -6.32
C ALA A 66 7.75 -3.26 -7.32
N ASP A 67 8.18 -4.46 -7.68
CA ASP A 67 9.14 -4.71 -8.76
C ASP A 67 8.39 -5.31 -9.95
N TYR A 68 8.40 -4.58 -11.05
CA TYR A 68 7.76 -5.00 -12.30
C TYR A 68 8.84 -5.44 -13.27
N ASP A 69 9.30 -6.68 -13.10
CA ASP A 69 10.20 -7.33 -14.05
C ASP A 69 9.38 -8.10 -15.09
N PHE A 70 9.88 -8.15 -16.33
CA PHE A 70 9.23 -8.79 -17.49
C PHE A 70 8.82 -10.25 -17.23
N ALA A 71 9.47 -10.93 -16.27
CA ALA A 71 9.18 -12.32 -15.92
C ALA A 71 8.37 -12.48 -14.62
N THR A 72 8.37 -11.50 -13.71
CA THR A 72 7.81 -11.64 -12.36
C THR A 72 7.33 -10.31 -11.79
N GLN A 73 6.08 -10.29 -11.33
CA GLN A 73 5.56 -9.24 -10.47
C GLN A 73 5.91 -9.59 -9.02
N SER A 74 6.71 -8.76 -8.36
CA SER A 74 7.07 -8.95 -6.96
C SER A 74 6.59 -7.76 -6.13
N ILE A 75 5.96 -8.06 -4.99
CA ILE A 75 5.50 -7.06 -4.03
C ILE A 75 6.17 -7.36 -2.70
N ALA A 76 6.84 -6.36 -2.14
CA ALA A 76 7.39 -6.39 -0.81
C ALA A 76 6.67 -5.35 0.06
N VAL A 77 6.20 -5.78 1.23
CA VAL A 77 5.54 -4.91 2.20
C VAL A 77 6.37 -4.88 3.48
N GLU A 78 6.76 -3.69 3.91
CA GLU A 78 7.54 -3.45 5.12
C GLU A 78 6.77 -2.51 6.05
N LEU A 79 6.67 -2.87 7.33
CA LEU A 79 6.11 -1.99 8.36
C LEU A 79 7.18 -0.96 8.76
N VAL A 80 6.92 0.32 8.52
CA VAL A 80 7.86 1.41 8.77
C VAL A 80 7.56 2.10 10.11
N GLU A 81 6.29 2.38 10.36
CA GLU A 81 5.84 3.04 11.58
C GLU A 81 4.63 2.30 12.14
N CYS A 82 4.66 2.00 13.44
CA CYS A 82 3.56 1.38 14.16
C CYS A 82 3.51 2.03 15.54
N PRO A 83 2.36 2.61 15.94
CA PRO A 83 2.25 3.22 17.25
C PRO A 83 2.33 2.14 18.34
N ASP A 84 2.87 2.52 19.50
CA ASP A 84 2.99 1.63 20.65
C ASP A 84 1.64 1.04 21.06
N GLY A 85 1.66 -0.22 21.49
CA GLY A 85 0.47 -0.94 21.94
C GLY A 85 -0.40 -1.52 20.83
N ILE A 86 0.03 -1.42 19.56
CA ILE A 86 -0.53 -2.15 18.44
C ILE A 86 0.31 -3.39 18.12
N GLU A 87 -0.34 -4.55 18.09
CA GLU A 87 0.25 -5.78 17.56
C GLU A 87 -0.48 -6.19 16.28
N LEU A 88 0.23 -6.26 15.14
CA LEU A 88 -0.37 -6.66 13.87
C LEU A 88 -0.57 -8.19 13.84
N ILE A 89 -1.83 -8.61 13.83
CA ILE A 89 -2.22 -10.02 13.67
C ILE A 89 -2.24 -10.37 12.18
N GLN A 90 -2.75 -9.46 11.36
CA GLN A 90 -2.78 -9.56 9.91
C GLN A 90 -2.31 -8.21 9.33
N GLY A 91 -1.14 -8.23 8.70
CA GLY A 91 -0.52 -7.05 8.10
C GLY A 91 -1.17 -6.64 6.78
N LEU A 92 -0.59 -5.61 6.16
CA LEU A 92 -1.08 -5.07 4.89
C LEU A 92 -0.85 -6.07 3.74
N VAL A 93 -1.93 -6.35 3.01
CA VAL A 93 -1.91 -7.18 1.79
C VAL A 93 -2.33 -6.30 0.62
N VAL A 94 -1.50 -6.29 -0.43
CA VAL A 94 -1.69 -5.46 -1.61
C VAL A 94 -1.42 -6.26 -2.88
N GLU A 95 -2.02 -5.84 -3.99
CA GLU A 95 -1.85 -6.45 -5.31
C GLU A 95 -1.62 -5.37 -6.37
N ILE A 96 -0.92 -5.74 -7.46
CA ILE A 96 -0.74 -4.88 -8.63
C ILE A 96 -1.91 -5.14 -9.58
N VAL A 97 -2.76 -4.14 -9.78
CA VAL A 97 -3.95 -4.23 -10.64
C VAL A 97 -3.73 -3.36 -11.88
N GLU A 98 -4.03 -3.92 -13.06
CA GLU A 98 -4.02 -3.17 -14.31
C GLU A 98 -5.32 -2.38 -14.45
N VAL A 99 -5.21 -1.06 -14.50
CA VAL A 99 -6.34 -0.16 -14.74
C VAL A 99 -6.21 0.49 -16.11
N ASP A 100 -7.31 0.50 -16.85
CA ASP A 100 -7.39 1.25 -18.08
C ASP A 100 -7.67 2.72 -17.73
N TYR A 101 -6.61 3.52 -17.60
CA TYR A 101 -6.75 4.96 -17.66
C TYR A 101 -7.10 5.32 -19.11
N GLU A 102 -8.36 5.66 -19.37
CA GLU A 102 -8.70 6.48 -20.53
C GLU A 102 -7.91 7.79 -20.38
N ASP A 103 -6.95 8.00 -21.28
CA ASP A 103 -6.23 9.25 -21.43
C ASP A 103 -7.29 10.32 -21.76
N ASP A 104 -7.76 11.04 -20.74
CA ASP A 104 -8.60 12.23 -20.92
C ASP A 104 -7.73 13.26 -21.65
N ALA A 105 -7.78 13.16 -22.98
CA ALA A 105 -7.11 14.03 -23.90
C ALA A 105 -7.62 15.46 -23.65
N CYS A 106 -6.74 16.30 -23.09
CA CYS A 106 -6.95 17.74 -23.03
C CYS A 106 -5.77 18.47 -23.68
#